data_AF-A0A931V6S4-F1
#
_entry.id   AF-A0A931V6S4-F1
#
_cell.length_a   1.000
_cell.length_b   1.000
_cell.length_c   1.000
_cell.angle_alpha   90.00
_cell.angle_beta   90.00
_cell.angle_gamma   90.00
#
_symmetry.space_group_name_H-M   'P 1'
#
loop_
_entity.id
_entity.type
_entity.pdbx_description
1 polymer ?
#
loop_
_entity_poly.entity_id
_entity_poly.type
_entity_poly.pdbx_seq_one_letter_code
_entity_poly.pdbx_strand_id
1 'polypeptide(L)'
;MSQPPAAVAASHLLPPPGAAPTTAALPVESATVVAPDPTLVSPAKATPPPAPAKAAPAASSAAPALSHEIQLIDAARQAIEAGDPTSAIAALDRYQRECPTGVLALEAQVLRIEAIARSGDPAGAAQLARRFLEGHPDSPYEARVRKHLPGEP
;
A
#
# COMPACT_ATOMS: atom_id res chain seq x y z
N MET A 1 57.27 -13.55 11.97
CA MET A 1 56.46 -13.44 13.20
C MET A 1 55.04 -13.13 12.77
N SER A 2 54.22 -14.17 12.68
CA SER A 2 52.82 -14.10 12.25
C SER A 2 51.92 -13.76 13.43
N GLN A 3 50.96 -12.87 13.26
CA GLN A 3 49.72 -12.88 14.05
C GLN A 3 48.52 -12.47 13.20
N PRO A 4 47.55 -13.38 13.01
CA PRO A 4 46.14 -13.09 12.72
C PRO A 4 45.28 -13.07 14.03
N PRO A 5 43.97 -12.74 13.96
CA PRO A 5 43.19 -12.11 15.04
C PRO A 5 42.46 -13.10 15.96
N ALA A 6 42.15 -12.68 17.19
CA ALA A 6 41.21 -13.37 18.08
C ALA A 6 40.04 -12.39 18.37
N ALA A 7 38.88 -12.57 17.74
CA ALA A 7 37.83 -13.50 18.11
C ALA A 7 37.09 -13.07 19.38
N VAL A 8 35.95 -12.43 19.12
CA VAL A 8 34.74 -12.27 19.93
C VAL A 8 34.50 -13.40 20.95
N ALA A 9 34.26 -13.02 22.20
CA ALA A 9 33.63 -13.89 23.20
C ALA A 9 32.49 -13.09 23.87
N ALA A 10 31.35 -13.02 23.19
CA ALA A 10 30.11 -12.55 23.80
C ALA A 10 29.59 -13.64 24.75
N SER A 11 29.36 -13.23 26.00
CA SER A 11 28.81 -14.04 27.07
C SER A 11 27.47 -14.65 26.69
N HIS A 12 27.35 -15.98 26.70
CA HIS A 12 26.06 -16.65 26.67
C HIS A 12 25.70 -17.09 28.09
N LEU A 13 24.84 -16.32 28.74
CA LEU A 13 24.27 -16.61 30.06
C LEU A 13 22.91 -17.25 29.84
N LEU A 14 22.81 -18.55 30.13
CA LEU A 14 21.56 -19.32 30.15
C LEU A 14 20.71 -18.96 31.37
N PRO A 15 19.38 -18.95 31.22
CA PRO A 15 18.51 -19.51 32.26
C PRO A 15 17.47 -20.54 31.73
N PRO A 16 17.22 -21.65 32.46
CA PRO A 16 16.00 -22.48 32.34
C PRO A 16 14.99 -22.15 33.48
N PRO A 17 13.89 -22.91 33.68
CA PRO A 17 12.77 -23.25 32.79
C PRO A 17 11.41 -22.81 33.40
N GLY A 18 10.32 -22.77 32.61
CA GLY A 18 8.98 -22.47 33.14
C GLY A 18 7.84 -22.99 32.25
N ALA A 19 7.07 -23.91 32.81
CA ALA A 19 5.93 -24.68 32.29
C ALA A 19 4.92 -23.97 31.35
N ALA A 20 4.41 -24.74 30.37
CA ALA A 20 3.13 -24.57 29.65
C ALA A 20 1.94 -25.09 30.53
N PRO A 21 0.65 -25.16 30.10
CA PRO A 21 -0.05 -24.72 28.87
C PRO A 21 -1.43 -24.02 29.15
N THR A 22 -2.29 -23.89 28.12
CA THR A 22 -3.75 -23.53 28.09
C THR A 22 -4.04 -22.14 27.50
N THR A 23 -4.85 -21.95 26.46
CA THR A 23 -6.25 -22.37 26.33
C THR A 23 -6.76 -22.29 24.87
N ALA A 24 -7.92 -22.91 24.64
CA ALA A 24 -8.85 -22.84 23.49
C ALA A 24 -8.58 -23.77 22.30
N ALA A 25 -9.54 -24.54 21.79
CA ALA A 25 -10.90 -24.88 22.21
C ALA A 25 -11.34 -26.09 21.36
N LEU A 26 -12.13 -26.99 21.94
CA LEU A 26 -13.00 -27.95 21.25
C LEU A 26 -14.42 -27.61 21.75
N PRO A 27 -15.50 -27.67 20.94
CA PRO A 27 -15.89 -28.89 20.23
C PRO A 27 -16.48 -28.73 18.82
N VAL A 28 -16.31 -29.77 18.00
CA VAL A 28 -17.14 -30.07 16.84
C VAL A 28 -18.33 -30.91 17.31
N GLU A 29 -19.56 -30.43 17.09
CA GLU A 29 -20.78 -31.22 17.25
C GLU A 29 -21.68 -31.04 16.01
N SER A 30 -21.91 -32.16 15.32
CA SER A 30 -22.94 -32.35 14.30
C SER A 30 -24.33 -32.39 14.94
N ALA A 31 -25.36 -31.78 14.33
CA ALA A 31 -26.65 -32.42 14.02
C ALA A 31 -27.77 -31.42 13.64
N THR A 32 -28.19 -31.49 12.37
CA THR A 32 -29.56 -31.56 11.81
C THR A 32 -30.80 -31.06 12.59
N VAL A 33 -31.64 -30.27 11.87
CA VAL A 33 -33.12 -30.10 11.93
C VAL A 33 -33.66 -29.38 13.19
N VAL A 34 -34.44 -28.28 13.11
CA VAL A 34 -35.85 -28.20 12.68
C VAL A 34 -36.23 -26.74 12.32
N ALA A 35 -37.05 -26.53 11.28
CA ALA A 35 -37.79 -25.28 11.06
C ALA A 35 -38.99 -25.18 12.04
N PRO A 36 -39.39 -23.96 12.44
CA PRO A 36 -40.68 -23.47 11.93
C PRO A 36 -40.74 -21.96 11.63
N ASP A 37 -41.70 -21.65 10.76
CA ASP A 37 -42.22 -20.34 10.31
C ASP A 37 -42.30 -19.22 11.36
N PRO A 38 -41.98 -17.96 10.99
CA PRO A 38 -42.43 -16.79 11.74
C PRO A 38 -43.50 -15.98 10.99
N THR A 39 -44.77 -16.23 11.33
CA THR A 39 -45.89 -15.34 11.02
C THR A 39 -45.92 -14.15 12.01
N LEU A 40 -45.63 -12.96 11.46
CA LEU A 40 -46.11 -11.60 11.79
C LEU A 40 -46.48 -11.25 13.25
N VAL A 41 -45.73 -10.33 13.88
CA VAL A 41 -46.28 -9.07 14.44
C VAL A 41 -45.17 -7.99 14.56
N SER A 42 -45.39 -6.81 13.96
CA SER A 42 -44.73 -5.52 14.25
C SER A 42 -45.77 -4.65 14.97
N PRO A 43 -45.48 -3.70 15.90
CA PRO A 43 -44.54 -2.59 15.67
C PRO A 43 -43.84 -2.02 16.93
N ALA A 44 -42.76 -1.23 16.74
CA ALA A 44 -42.60 0.11 17.32
C ALA A 44 -41.14 0.63 17.22
N LYS A 45 -40.94 1.48 16.21
CA LYS A 45 -40.39 2.83 16.33
C LYS A 45 -39.00 2.99 16.99
N ALA A 46 -37.99 2.97 16.14
CA ALA A 46 -36.89 3.95 16.22
C ALA A 46 -36.50 4.39 14.79
N THR A 47 -36.86 5.63 14.46
CA THR A 47 -36.43 6.37 13.27
C THR A 47 -35.98 7.74 13.78
N PRO A 48 -35.04 8.47 13.14
CA PRO A 48 -33.73 8.12 12.59
C PRO A 48 -32.61 8.99 13.23
N PRO A 49 -31.36 8.95 12.74
CA PRO A 49 -30.91 10.13 11.99
C PRO A 49 -30.54 9.82 10.53
N PRO A 50 -30.60 10.84 9.67
CA PRO A 50 -30.68 10.69 8.22
C PRO A 50 -29.39 10.12 7.63
N ALA A 51 -29.58 9.25 6.63
CA ALA A 51 -28.57 9.00 5.62
C ALA A 51 -28.03 10.34 5.10
N PRO A 52 -26.72 10.50 4.88
CA PRO A 52 -26.23 11.59 4.05
C PRO A 52 -26.60 11.27 2.60
N ALA A 53 -27.85 11.49 2.23
CA ALA A 53 -28.22 11.79 0.86
C ALA A 53 -27.69 13.20 0.56
N LYS A 54 -26.43 13.29 0.14
CA LYS A 54 -25.94 14.47 -0.57
C LYS A 54 -25.30 14.04 -1.88
N ALA A 55 -26.17 13.71 -2.82
CA ALA A 55 -25.83 13.77 -4.22
C ALA A 55 -25.57 15.25 -4.58
N ALA A 56 -24.31 15.51 -4.95
CA ALA A 56 -23.76 16.69 -5.65
C ALA A 56 -23.76 18.04 -4.89
N PRO A 57 -22.65 18.82 -5.00
CA PRO A 57 -22.16 19.31 -6.28
C PRO A 57 -20.93 18.54 -6.77
N ALA A 58 -21.12 17.69 -7.79
CA ALA A 58 -20.04 16.95 -8.44
C ALA A 58 -19.00 17.85 -9.16
N ALA A 59 -19.25 19.17 -9.24
CA ALA A 59 -18.31 20.12 -9.82
C ALA A 59 -17.39 20.82 -8.80
N SER A 60 -17.74 20.84 -7.50
CA SER A 60 -17.00 21.64 -6.51
C SER A 60 -16.07 20.83 -5.60
N SER A 61 -16.28 19.51 -5.49
CA SER A 61 -15.40 18.61 -4.70
C SER A 61 -14.23 18.03 -5.52
N ALA A 62 -14.30 18.05 -6.85
CA ALA A 62 -13.25 17.52 -7.72
C ALA A 62 -12.02 18.45 -7.78
N ALA A 63 -12.22 19.78 -7.76
CA ALA A 63 -11.13 20.75 -7.79
C ALA A 63 -10.19 20.70 -6.55
N PRO A 64 -10.67 20.63 -5.30
CA PRO A 64 -9.79 20.47 -4.13
C PRO A 64 -9.12 19.09 -4.10
N ALA A 65 -9.77 18.04 -4.59
CA ALA A 65 -9.18 16.71 -4.70
C ALA A 65 -8.01 16.68 -5.70
N LEU A 66 -8.20 17.24 -6.90
CA LEU A 66 -7.16 17.33 -7.93
C LEU A 66 -6.00 18.24 -7.51
N SER A 67 -6.28 19.35 -6.81
CA SER A 67 -5.22 20.21 -6.25
C SER A 67 -4.37 19.45 -5.23
N HIS A 68 -4.99 18.62 -4.39
CA HIS A 68 -4.30 17.77 -3.43
C HIS A 68 -3.47 16.68 -4.11
N GLU A 69 -4.01 16.04 -5.16
CA GLU A 69 -3.27 15.10 -6.00
C GLU A 69 -2.01 15.74 -6.60
N ILE A 70 -2.14 16.93 -7.19
CA ILE A 70 -1.00 17.68 -7.74
C ILE A 70 0.06 17.95 -6.68
N GLN A 71 -0.34 18.37 -5.46
CA GLN A 71 0.63 18.65 -4.39
C GLN A 71 1.44 17.40 -4.00
N LEU A 72 0.80 16.24 -3.93
CA LEU A 72 1.49 14.98 -3.59
C LEU A 72 2.44 14.54 -4.71
N ILE A 73 2.02 14.68 -5.97
CA ILE A 73 2.83 14.34 -7.15
C ILE A 73 4.01 15.30 -7.29
N ASP A 74 3.79 16.60 -7.09
CA ASP A 74 4.85 17.62 -7.13
C ASP A 74 5.86 17.39 -6.00
N ALA A 75 5.40 17.12 -4.77
CA ALA A 75 6.28 16.78 -3.65
C ALA A 75 7.14 15.55 -3.95
N ALA A 76 6.56 14.51 -4.58
CA ALA A 76 7.31 13.33 -5.00
C ALA A 76 8.37 13.68 -6.06
N ARG A 77 8.02 14.51 -7.05
CA ARG A 77 8.93 14.96 -8.10
C ARG A 77 10.11 15.77 -7.53
N GLN A 78 9.82 16.76 -6.69
CA GLN A 78 10.83 17.59 -6.02
C GLN A 78 11.79 16.73 -5.19
N ALA A 79 11.27 15.72 -4.47
CA ALA A 79 12.10 14.82 -3.68
C ALA A 79 13.03 13.94 -4.54
N ILE A 80 12.55 13.45 -5.70
CA ILE A 80 13.37 12.72 -6.68
C ILE A 80 14.50 13.62 -7.21
N GLU A 81 14.19 14.87 -7.54
CA GLU A 81 15.15 15.87 -8.04
C GLU A 81 16.18 16.26 -6.97
N ALA A 82 15.75 16.38 -5.71
CA ALA A 82 16.62 16.64 -4.57
C ALA A 82 17.50 15.44 -4.17
N GLY A 83 17.30 14.27 -4.76
CA GLY A 83 18.03 13.05 -4.39
C GLY A 83 17.58 12.44 -3.07
N ASP A 84 16.35 12.72 -2.64
CA ASP A 84 15.72 12.18 -1.43
C ASP A 84 14.61 11.19 -1.80
N PRO A 85 14.96 9.98 -2.26
CA PRO A 85 13.98 9.04 -2.78
C PRO A 85 13.07 8.48 -1.67
N THR A 86 13.51 8.51 -0.41
CA THR A 86 12.68 8.15 0.75
C THR A 86 11.47 9.09 0.88
N SER A 87 11.69 10.40 0.81
CA SER A 87 10.60 11.38 0.83
C SER A 87 9.68 11.24 -0.38
N ALA A 88 10.24 10.94 -1.56
CA ALA A 88 9.44 10.69 -2.76
C ALA A 88 8.51 9.48 -2.59
N ILE A 89 9.03 8.35 -2.11
CA ILE A 89 8.25 7.14 -1.86
C ILE A 89 7.16 7.40 -0.81
N ALA A 90 7.46 8.16 0.24
CA ALA A 90 6.49 8.51 1.27
C ALA A 90 5.34 9.38 0.72
N ALA A 91 5.63 10.36 -0.14
CA ALA A 91 4.62 11.17 -0.81
C ALA A 91 3.73 10.33 -1.75
N LEU A 92 4.32 9.38 -2.46
CA LEU A 92 3.60 8.48 -3.37
C LEU A 92 2.75 7.44 -2.62
N ASP A 93 3.21 6.93 -1.49
CA ASP A 93 2.41 6.06 -0.61
C ASP A 93 1.20 6.81 -0.06
N ARG A 94 1.41 8.07 0.34
CA ARG A 94 0.34 8.95 0.78
C ARG A 94 -0.68 9.20 -0.34
N TYR A 95 -0.22 9.47 -1.58
CA TYR A 95 -1.08 9.57 -2.75
C TYR A 95 -1.92 8.30 -2.97
N GLN A 96 -1.34 7.11 -2.85
CA GLN A 96 -2.10 5.85 -3.04
C GLN A 96 -3.20 5.65 -1.98
N ARG A 97 -2.97 6.10 -0.74
CA ARG A 97 -3.94 6.02 0.35
C ARG A 97 -5.04 7.08 0.24
N GLU A 98 -4.67 8.30 -0.12
CA GLU A 98 -5.59 9.44 -0.18
C GLU A 98 -6.34 9.53 -1.52
N CYS A 99 -5.75 9.00 -2.60
CA CYS A 99 -6.24 9.15 -3.98
C CYS A 99 -6.24 7.81 -4.75
N PRO A 100 -6.98 6.78 -4.30
CA PRO A 100 -6.97 5.45 -4.93
C PRO A 100 -7.54 5.45 -6.36
N THR A 101 -8.43 6.39 -6.69
CA THR A 101 -8.99 6.60 -8.04
C THR A 101 -8.53 7.92 -8.65
N GLY A 102 -7.35 8.41 -8.24
CA GLY A 102 -6.80 9.68 -8.70
C GLY A 102 -6.44 9.66 -10.19
N VAL A 103 -6.66 10.79 -10.87
CA VAL A 103 -6.40 10.93 -12.31
C VAL A 103 -4.90 10.90 -12.62
N LEU A 104 -4.05 11.19 -11.64
CA LEU A 104 -2.59 11.17 -11.76
C LEU A 104 -1.98 9.80 -11.38
N ALA A 105 -2.77 8.73 -11.30
CA ALA A 105 -2.29 7.43 -10.84
C ALA A 105 -1.21 6.83 -11.75
N LEU A 106 -1.27 7.08 -13.06
CA LEU A 106 -0.21 6.66 -13.98
C LEU A 106 1.10 7.40 -13.70
N GLU A 107 1.04 8.73 -13.53
CA GLU A 107 2.23 9.52 -13.22
C GLU A 107 2.83 9.13 -11.85
N ALA A 108 1.99 8.87 -10.85
CA ALA A 108 2.41 8.37 -9.55
C ALA A 108 3.20 7.04 -9.65
N GLN A 109 2.74 6.11 -10.49
CA GLN A 109 3.44 4.84 -10.71
C GLN A 109 4.80 5.04 -11.37
N VAL A 110 4.89 5.94 -12.36
CA VAL A 110 6.14 6.26 -13.05
C VAL A 110 7.15 6.90 -12.10
N LEU A 111 6.71 7.88 -11.30
CA LEU A 111 7.56 8.50 -10.27
C LEU A 111 8.00 7.48 -9.20
N ARG A 112 7.17 6.48 -8.88
CA ARG A 112 7.57 5.41 -7.97
C ARG A 112 8.70 4.56 -8.53
N ILE A 113 8.64 4.22 -9.82
CA ILE A 113 9.73 3.50 -10.51
C ILE A 113 11.01 4.32 -10.47
N GLU A 114 10.93 5.62 -10.79
CA GLU A 114 12.08 6.55 -10.74
C GLU A 114 12.65 6.67 -9.32
N ALA A 115 11.80 6.80 -8.29
CA ALA A 115 12.23 6.90 -6.91
C ALA A 115 12.95 5.64 -6.42
N ILE A 116 12.40 4.45 -6.71
CA ILE A 116 13.01 3.17 -6.34
C ILE A 116 14.36 2.97 -7.04
N ALA A 117 14.46 3.35 -8.32
CA ALA A 117 15.73 3.31 -9.03
C ALA A 117 16.78 4.22 -8.37
N ARG A 118 16.38 5.43 -7.93
CA ARG A 118 17.27 6.38 -7.24
C ARG A 118 17.57 6.01 -5.78
N SER A 119 16.74 5.20 -5.13
CA SER A 119 17.03 4.60 -3.82
C SER A 119 18.18 3.58 -3.85
N GLY A 120 18.67 3.21 -5.02
CA GLY A 120 19.70 2.19 -5.19
C GLY A 120 19.14 0.78 -5.38
N ASP A 121 17.85 0.64 -5.71
CA ASP A 121 17.21 -0.63 -6.03
C ASP A 121 16.76 -0.69 -7.51
N PRO A 122 17.71 -0.76 -8.46
CA PRO A 122 17.38 -0.84 -9.89
C PRO A 122 16.62 -2.12 -10.25
N ALA A 123 16.78 -3.19 -9.47
CA ALA A 123 16.09 -4.46 -9.71
C ALA A 123 14.58 -4.35 -9.42
N GLY A 124 14.19 -3.76 -8.30
CA GLY A 124 12.77 -3.50 -8.01
C GLY A 124 12.17 -2.45 -8.92
N ALA A 125 12.94 -1.43 -9.32
CA ALA A 125 12.50 -0.47 -10.33
C ALA A 125 12.18 -1.16 -11.67
N ALA A 126 13.05 -2.07 -12.12
CA ALA A 126 12.83 -2.85 -13.34
C ALA A 126 11.61 -3.77 -13.23
N GLN A 127 11.38 -4.40 -12.07
CA GLN A 127 10.20 -5.23 -11.85
C GLN A 127 8.91 -4.42 -11.93
N LEU A 128 8.88 -3.24 -11.29
CA LEU A 128 7.74 -2.32 -11.36
C LEU A 128 7.54 -1.78 -12.78
N ALA A 129 8.63 -1.46 -13.48
CA ALA A 129 8.58 -1.02 -14.88
C ALA A 129 7.94 -2.08 -15.79
N ARG A 130 8.34 -3.36 -15.67
CA ARG A 130 7.72 -4.46 -16.44
C ARG A 130 6.22 -4.55 -16.17
N ARG A 131 5.80 -4.55 -14.91
CA ARG A 131 4.40 -4.59 -14.52
C ARG A 131 3.60 -3.41 -15.07
N PHE A 132 4.19 -2.21 -15.06
CA PHE A 132 3.56 -1.03 -15.63
C PHE A 132 3.35 -1.17 -17.13
N LEU A 133 4.37 -1.62 -17.87
CA LEU A 133 4.29 -1.82 -19.33
C LEU A 133 3.30 -2.93 -19.71
N GLU A 134 3.24 -4.01 -18.94
CA GLU A 134 2.26 -5.09 -19.12
C GLU A 134 0.81 -4.60 -18.92
N GLY A 135 0.58 -3.70 -17.96
CA GLY A 135 -0.74 -3.14 -17.67
C GLY A 135 -1.13 -1.91 -18.49
N HIS A 136 -0.14 -1.20 -19.03
CA HIS A 136 -0.32 0.08 -19.72
C HIS A 136 0.52 0.19 -21.02
N PRO A 137 0.32 -0.70 -22.01
CA PRO A 137 1.13 -0.79 -23.23
C PRO A 137 0.89 0.31 -24.29
N ASP A 138 0.02 1.29 -24.03
CA ASP A 138 -0.21 2.46 -24.91
C ASP A 138 -0.05 3.77 -24.12
N SER A 139 0.63 3.70 -22.98
CA SER A 139 0.79 4.83 -22.08
C SER A 139 1.81 5.83 -22.63
N PRO A 140 1.58 7.15 -22.53
CA PRO A 140 2.57 8.15 -22.90
C PRO A 140 3.87 8.04 -22.08
N TYR A 141 3.84 7.34 -20.94
CA TYR A 141 4.99 7.14 -20.07
C TYR A 141 5.84 5.92 -20.44
N GLU A 142 5.43 5.11 -21.42
CA GLU A 142 6.12 3.88 -21.82
C GLU A 142 7.60 4.12 -22.12
N ALA A 143 7.87 5.15 -22.93
CA ALA A 143 9.23 5.52 -23.34
C ALA A 143 10.13 5.98 -22.18
N ARG A 144 9.53 6.47 -21.09
CA ARG A 144 10.23 6.87 -19.86
C ARG A 144 10.47 5.66 -18.96
N VAL A 145 9.46 4.82 -18.79
CA VAL A 145 9.50 3.63 -17.94
C VAL A 145 10.50 2.59 -18.45
N ARG A 146 10.59 2.38 -19.77
CA ARG A 146 11.57 1.45 -20.38
C ARG A 146 13.03 1.77 -20.02
N LYS A 147 13.37 3.04 -19.71
CA LYS A 147 14.73 3.44 -19.30
C LYS A 147 15.18 2.78 -18.00
N HIS A 148 14.24 2.28 -17.21
CA HIS A 148 14.51 1.58 -15.96
C HIS A 148 14.59 0.05 -16.13
N LEU A 149 14.45 -0.47 -17.35
CA LEU A 149 14.66 -1.88 -17.64
C LEU A 149 16.15 -2.16 -17.91
N PRO A 150 16.68 -3.28 -17.40
CA PRO A 150 18.04 -3.69 -17.71
C PRO A 150 18.13 -4.14 -19.18
N GLY A 151 19.04 -3.53 -19.94
CA GLY A 151 19.47 -4.05 -21.24
C GLY A 151 18.67 -3.60 -22.47
N GLU A 152 18.03 -2.43 -22.45
CA GLU A 152 17.57 -1.79 -23.69
C GLU A 152 18.54 -0.67 -24.12
N PRO A 153 19.02 -0.67 -25.39
CA PRO A 153 20.01 0.27 -25.91
C PRO A 153 19.48 1.70 -26.11
#